data_AF-A0A7V0JAG5-F1
#
_entry.id   AF-A0A7V0JAG5-F1
#
_cell.length_a   1.000
_cell.length_b   1.000
_cell.length_c   1.000
_cell.angle_alpha   90.00
_cell.angle_beta   90.00
_cell.angle_gamma   90.00
#
_symmetry.space_group_name_H-M   'P 1'
#
loop_
_entity.id
_entity.type
_entity.pdbx_description
1 polymer ?
#
loop_
_entity_poly.entity_id
_entity_poly.type
_entity_poly.pdbx_seq_one_letter_code
_entity_poly.pdbx_strand_id
1 'polypeptide(L)'
;VLRAIGRMGRSNAEMAAYAIPVALPLLSSPDPVTRGCAAWALGQLGASEAASEFEKLVNDTDTFTFYEDGELKEKTVGGIAGEALEPL
;
A
#
# COMPACT_ATOMS: atom_id res chain seq x y z
N VAL A 1 1.80 17.87 -6.77
CA VAL A 1 3.16 17.72 -6.19
C VAL A 1 3.38 16.31 -5.62
N LEU A 2 2.41 15.67 -4.97
CA LEU A 2 2.48 14.25 -4.52
C LEU A 2 2.77 13.21 -5.64
N ARG A 3 2.44 13.52 -6.90
CA ARG A 3 2.57 12.63 -8.07
C ARG A 3 4.02 12.28 -8.46
N ALA A 4 5.02 13.00 -7.98
CA ALA A 4 6.43 12.69 -8.23
C ALA A 4 7.01 11.65 -7.26
N ILE A 5 6.41 11.50 -6.07
CA ILE A 5 6.91 10.59 -5.02
C ILE A 5 6.55 9.13 -5.34
N GLY A 6 5.37 8.88 -5.94
CA GLY A 6 4.95 7.53 -6.33
C GLY A 6 5.84 6.87 -7.40
N ARG A 7 6.56 7.65 -8.23
CA ARG A 7 7.53 7.12 -9.21
C ARG A 7 8.95 6.95 -8.65
N MET A 8 9.24 7.47 -7.45
CA MET A 8 10.57 7.39 -6.82
C MET A 8 10.69 6.29 -5.76
N GLY A 9 9.63 5.52 -5.47
CA GLY A 9 9.66 4.45 -4.47
C GLY A 9 10.65 3.32 -4.77
N ARG A 10 11.07 3.14 -6.04
CA ARG A 10 11.99 2.06 -6.43
C ARG A 10 13.47 2.39 -6.23
N SER A 11 13.85 3.61 -5.85
CA SER A 11 15.27 4.02 -5.83
C SER A 11 15.75 4.70 -4.56
N ASN A 12 15.02 4.66 -3.44
CA ASN A 12 15.54 5.32 -2.24
C ASN A 12 15.15 4.63 -0.93
N ALA A 13 16.05 3.78 -0.42
CA ALA A 13 15.93 3.15 0.90
C ALA A 13 15.77 4.20 2.02
N GLU A 14 16.32 5.40 1.85
CA GLU A 14 16.11 6.52 2.79
C GLU A 14 14.66 7.03 2.80
N MET A 15 14.00 7.02 1.64
CA MET A 15 12.59 7.41 1.54
C MET A 15 11.68 6.29 2.06
N ALA A 16 12.06 5.02 1.92
CA ALA A 16 11.39 3.90 2.55
C ALA A 16 11.41 4.03 4.08
N ALA A 17 12.58 4.31 4.67
CA ALA A 17 12.73 4.45 6.12
C ALA A 17 11.86 5.57 6.72
N TYR A 18 11.57 6.62 5.95
CA TYR A 18 10.65 7.68 6.38
C TYR A 18 9.18 7.38 6.06
N ALA A 19 8.91 6.71 4.94
CA ALA A 19 7.55 6.43 4.48
C ALA A 19 6.88 5.32 5.29
N ILE A 20 7.61 4.30 5.74
CA ILE A 20 7.07 3.18 6.52
C ILE A 20 6.33 3.63 7.79
N PRO A 21 6.96 4.40 8.71
CA PRO A 21 6.28 4.82 9.94
C PRO A 21 5.11 5.79 9.68
N VAL A 22 5.10 6.49 8.54
CA VAL A 22 4.00 7.38 8.14
C VAL A 22 2.84 6.60 7.50
N ALA A 23 3.13 5.55 6.74
CA ALA A 23 2.14 4.76 6.02
C ALA A 23 1.50 3.66 6.88
N LEU A 24 2.23 3.11 7.87
CA LEU A 24 1.71 2.13 8.82
C LEU A 24 0.37 2.53 9.47
N PRO A 25 0.21 3.72 10.09
CA PRO A 25 -1.06 4.12 10.67
C PRO A 25 -2.18 4.33 9.64
N LEU A 26 -1.84 4.56 8.36
CA LEU A 26 -2.82 4.74 7.29
C LEU A 26 -3.52 3.43 6.90
N LEU A 27 -2.97 2.27 7.28
CA LEU A 27 -3.64 0.97 7.14
C LEU A 27 -4.93 0.87 7.96
N SER A 28 -5.10 1.70 8.98
CA SER A 28 -6.33 1.82 9.78
C SER A 28 -7.23 2.98 9.35
N SER A 29 -6.95 3.61 8.20
CA SER A 29 -7.78 4.71 7.69
C SER A 29 -9.21 4.24 7.41
N PRO A 30 -10.25 5.03 7.74
CA PRO A 30 -11.63 4.72 7.36
C PRO A 30 -11.85 4.80 5.85
N ASP A 31 -11.02 5.57 5.14
CA ASP A 31 -11.10 5.72 3.69
C ASP A 31 -10.38 4.55 2.98
N PRO A 32 -11.09 3.76 2.14
CA PRO A 32 -10.53 2.58 1.52
C PRO A 32 -9.46 2.90 0.46
N VAL A 33 -9.54 4.07 -0.19
CA VAL A 33 -8.50 4.54 -1.12
C VAL A 33 -7.18 4.73 -0.36
N THR A 34 -7.23 5.44 0.76
CA THR A 34 -6.06 5.68 1.62
C THR A 34 -5.47 4.39 2.15
N ARG A 35 -6.34 3.48 2.63
CA ARG A 35 -5.95 2.19 3.20
C ARG A 35 -5.29 1.28 2.16
N GLY A 36 -5.90 1.15 0.99
CA GLY A 36 -5.35 0.38 -0.12
C GLY A 36 -4.03 0.98 -0.66
N CYS A 37 -3.94 2.31 -0.77
CA CYS A 37 -2.69 2.96 -1.17
C CYS A 37 -1.56 2.75 -0.15
N ALA A 38 -1.87 2.77 1.14
CA ALA A 38 -0.91 2.49 2.20
C ALA A 38 -0.43 1.04 2.15
N ALA A 39 -1.34 0.08 1.98
CA ALA A 39 -1.01 -1.34 1.83
C ALA A 39 -0.09 -1.59 0.62
N TRP A 40 -0.46 -1.03 -0.54
CA TRP A 40 0.37 -1.12 -1.73
C TRP A 40 1.76 -0.49 -1.53
N ALA A 41 1.83 0.73 -0.98
CA ALA A 41 3.10 1.42 -0.78
C ALA A 41 4.01 0.63 0.17
N LEU A 42 3.49 0.14 1.29
CA LEU A 42 4.26 -0.63 2.26
C LEU A 42 4.74 -1.98 1.68
N GLY A 43 3.92 -2.65 0.85
CA GLY A 43 4.33 -3.84 0.11
C GLY A 43 5.47 -3.57 -0.87
N GLN A 44 5.37 -2.48 -1.64
CA GLN A 44 6.43 -2.06 -2.57
C GLN A 44 7.74 -1.66 -1.87
N LEU A 45 7.64 -1.20 -0.61
CA LEU A 45 8.79 -0.85 0.22
C LEU A 45 9.39 -2.05 0.97
N GLY A 46 8.75 -3.23 0.91
CA GLY A 46 9.20 -4.42 1.63
C GLY A 46 9.11 -4.26 3.16
N ALA A 47 8.09 -3.55 3.65
CA ALA A 47 7.92 -3.27 5.07
C ALA A 47 7.42 -4.51 5.84
N SER A 48 8.34 -5.39 6.25
CA SER A 48 7.99 -6.62 6.97
C SER A 48 7.24 -6.37 8.28
N GLU A 49 7.43 -5.21 8.93
CA GLU A 49 6.66 -4.85 10.13
C GLU A 49 5.16 -4.63 9.85
N ALA A 50 4.77 -4.40 8.59
CA ALA A 50 3.37 -4.26 8.18
C ALA A 50 2.67 -5.59 7.90
N ALA A 51 3.38 -6.72 7.90
CA ALA A 51 2.82 -8.04 7.57
C ALA A 51 1.57 -8.38 8.42
N SER A 52 1.65 -8.18 9.74
CA SER A 52 0.54 -8.42 10.67
C SER A 52 -0.69 -7.56 10.38
N GLU A 53 -0.50 -6.35 9.84
CA GLU A 53 -1.61 -5.48 9.46
C GLU A 53 -2.19 -5.89 8.10
N PHE A 54 -1.36 -6.35 7.16
CA PHE A 54 -1.84 -6.91 5.90
C PHE A 54 -2.69 -8.17 6.10
N GLU A 55 -2.30 -9.05 7.01
CA GLU A 55 -3.08 -10.25 7.35
C GLU A 55 -4.49 -9.90 7.87
N LYS A 56 -4.63 -8.79 8.61
CA LYS A 56 -5.93 -8.30 9.06
C LYS A 56 -6.75 -7.73 7.90
N LEU A 57 -6.09 -7.07 6.95
CA LEU A 57 -6.72 -6.42 5.82
C LEU A 57 -7.04 -7.39 4.67
N VAL A 58 -6.51 -8.61 4.65
CA VAL A 58 -6.71 -9.55 3.53
C VAL A 58 -8.19 -9.89 3.28
N ASN A 59 -9.05 -9.77 4.30
CA ASN A 59 -10.50 -9.98 4.21
C ASN A 59 -11.29 -8.69 3.99
N ASP A 60 -10.61 -7.56 3.80
CA ASP A 60 -11.23 -6.27 3.53
C ASP A 60 -11.74 -6.22 2.08
N THR A 61 -13.07 -6.18 1.95
CA THR A 61 -13.75 -6.17 0.66
C THR A 61 -14.06 -4.77 0.15
N ASP A 62 -13.68 -3.70 0.85
CA ASP A 62 -13.88 -2.35 0.33
C ASP A 62 -13.10 -2.17 -0.97
N THR A 63 -13.78 -1.64 -1.98
CA THR A 63 -13.22 -1.40 -3.30
C THR A 63 -12.75 0.04 -3.46
N PHE A 64 -11.74 0.21 -4.29
CA PHE A 64 -11.26 1.52 -4.68
C PHE A 64 -10.69 1.50 -6.10
N THR A 65 -10.71 2.66 -6.75
CA THR A 65 -10.07 2.81 -8.06
C THR A 65 -8.56 2.91 -7.87
N PHE A 66 -7.85 1.94 -8.42
CA PHE A 66 -6.40 1.83 -8.40
C PHE A 66 -5.84 2.00 -9.81
N TYR A 67 -4.75 2.76 -9.96
CA TYR A 67 -4.11 2.96 -11.26
C TYR A 67 -2.92 2.02 -11.40
N GLU A 68 -3.01 1.07 -12.33
CA GLU A 68 -2.03 0.02 -12.56
C GLU A 68 -1.81 -0.17 -14.06
N ASP A 69 -0.54 -0.22 -14.49
CA ASP A 69 -0.14 -0.46 -15.89
C ASP A 69 -0.80 0.46 -16.94
N GLY A 70 -1.12 1.70 -16.55
CA GLY A 70 -1.72 2.66 -17.46
C GLY A 70 -3.25 2.70 -17.41
N GLU A 71 -3.88 1.79 -16.69
CA GLU A 71 -5.33 1.61 -16.62
C GLU A 71 -5.87 1.84 -15.21
N LEU A 72 -7.11 2.35 -15.13
CA LEU A 72 -7.85 2.41 -13.87
C LEU A 72 -8.55 1.06 -13.67
N LYS A 73 -8.19 0.36 -12.60
CA LYS A 73 -8.78 -0.92 -12.20
C LYS A 73 -9.49 -0.74 -10.87
N GLU A 74 -10.61 -1.43 -10.70
CA GLU A 74 -11.22 -1.58 -9.39
C GLU A 74 -10.53 -2.74 -8.67
N LYS A 75 -9.98 -2.48 -7.48
CA LYS A 75 -9.36 -3.48 -6.62
C LYS A 75 -9.95 -3.39 -5.22
N THR A 76 -9.85 -4.48 -4.46
CA THR A 76 -10.17 -4.50 -3.03
C THR A 76 -8.93 -4.17 -2.21
N VAL A 77 -9.15 -3.60 -1.03
CA VAL A 77 -8.07 -3.41 -0.04
C VAL A 77 -7.43 -4.75 0.31
N GLY A 78 -8.22 -5.81 0.50
CA GLY A 78 -7.71 -7.14 0.82
C GLY A 78 -6.93 -7.80 -0.31
N GLY A 79 -7.30 -7.54 -1.56
CA GLY A 79 -6.52 -7.99 -2.72
C GLY A 79 -5.13 -7.38 -2.73
N ILE A 80 -5.05 -6.06 -2.55
CA ILE A 80 -3.78 -5.34 -2.47
C ILE A 80 -2.95 -5.77 -1.25
N ALA A 81 -3.59 -6.00 -0.10
CA ALA A 81 -2.90 -6.49 1.10
C ALA A 81 -2.32 -7.90 0.89
N GLY A 82 -3.03 -8.76 0.17
CA GLY A 82 -2.53 -10.07 -0.25
C GLY A 82 -1.33 -9.97 -1.20
N GLU A 83 -1.41 -9.12 -2.23
CA GLU A 83 -0.29 -8.84 -3.14
C GLU A 83 0.93 -8.27 -2.38
N ALA A 84 0.70 -7.44 -1.36
CA ALA A 84 1.75 -6.86 -0.52
C ALA A 84 2.42 -7.87 0.44
N LEU A 85 1.80 -9.03 0.68
CA LEU A 85 2.38 -10.12 1.47
C LEU A 85 3.29 -11.05 0.65
N GLU A 86 3.06 -11.18 -0.67
CA GLU A 86 3.87 -12.07 -1.53
C GLU A 86 5.38 -11.76 -1.57
N PRO A 87 5.84 -10.49 -1.57
CA PRO A 87 7.27 -10.17 -1.64
C PRO A 87 7.96 -10.06 -0.27
N LEU A 88 7.24 -10.22 0.86
CA LEU A 88 7.79 -10.15 2.22
C LEU A 88 8.39 -11.48 2.69
#